data_AF-A0A8K1FSM9-F1
#
_entry.id   AF-A0A8K1FSM9-F1
#
_cell.length_a   1.000
_cell.length_b   1.000
_cell.length_c   1.000
_cell.angle_alpha   90.00
_cell.angle_beta   90.00
_cell.angle_gamma   90.00
#
_symmetry.space_group_name_H-M   'P 1'
#
loop_
_entity.id
_entity.type
_entity.pdbx_description
1 polymer ?
#
loop_
_entity_poly.entity_id
_entity_poly.type
_entity_poly.pdbx_seq_one_letter_code
_entity_poly.pdbx_strand_id
1 'polypeptide(L)' 'MARKYYITVGVLALVFIILYSLLPIYSKDSPTLLGLPLFYWYQMILMPIGAIVFFIVILTIKD' A
#
# COMPACT_ATOMS: atom_id res chain seq x y z
N MET A 1 -22.83 9.41 -1.98
CA MET A 1 -21.53 9.84 -2.52
C MET A 1 -20.50 10.03 -1.41
N ALA A 2 -20.50 11.16 -0.69
CA ALA A 2 -19.46 11.50 0.30
C ALA A 2 -19.24 10.46 1.42
N ARG A 3 -20.31 9.92 2.03
CA ARG A 3 -20.17 8.89 3.08
C ARG A 3 -19.45 7.63 2.60
N LYS A 4 -19.77 7.13 1.40
CA LYS A 4 -19.12 5.95 0.83
C LYS A 4 -17.64 6.25 0.52
N TYR A 5 -17.35 7.43 -0.02
CA TYR A 5 -15.98 7.90 -0.26
C TYR A 5 -15.12 7.87 1.01
N TYR A 6 -15.56 8.51 2.09
CA TYR A 6 -14.77 8.59 3.32
C TYR A 6 -14.54 7.22 3.96
N ILE A 7 -15.53 6.32 3.88
CA ILE A 7 -15.38 4.93 4.36
C ILE A 7 -14.33 4.20 3.50
N THR A 8 -14.43 4.28 2.17
CA THR A 8 -13.48 3.62 1.27
C THR A 8 -12.06 4.14 1.46
N VAL A 9 -11.87 5.47 1.51
CA VAL A 9 -10.56 6.08 1.77
C VAL A 9 -10.03 5.69 3.14
N GLY A 10 -10.87 5.75 4.19
CA GLY A 10 -10.48 5.41 5.55
C GLY A 10 -10.00 3.96 5.67
N VAL A 11 -10.73 3.01 5.07
CA VAL A 11 -10.35 1.58 5.07
C VAL A 11 -9.06 1.36 4.30
N LEU A 12 -8.90 1.95 3.11
CA LEU A 12 -7.70 1.77 2.29
C LEU A 12 -6.46 2.39 2.96
N ALA A 13 -6.60 3.57 3.56
CA ALA A 13 -5.54 4.21 4.32
C ALA A 13 -5.12 3.34 5.52
N LEU A 14 -6.09 2.78 6.26
CA LEU A 14 -5.82 1.85 7.37
C LEU A 14 -5.06 0.60 6.91
N VAL A 15 -5.47 -0.01 5.80
CA VAL A 15 -4.77 -1.16 5.20
C VAL A 15 -3.33 -0.79 4.85
N PHE A 16 -3.11 0.35 4.19
CA PHE A 16 -1.77 0.81 3.85
C PHE A 16 -0.92 1.06 5.10
N ILE A 17 -1.45 1.74 6.11
CA ILE A 17 -0.77 1.97 7.38
C ILE A 17 -0.34 0.64 8.01
N ILE A 18 -1.22 -0.36 8.04
CA ILE A 18 -0.90 -1.68 8.60
C ILE A 18 0.21 -2.35 7.78
N LEU A 19 0.08 -2.42 6.45
CA LEU A 19 1.08 -3.07 5.59
C LEU A 19 2.47 -2.44 5.74
N TYR A 20 2.55 -1.11 5.81
CA TYR A 20 3.83 -0.42 6.05
C TYR A 20 4.32 -0.58 7.48
N SER A 21 3.44 -0.59 8.48
CA SER A 21 3.84 -0.76 9.89
C SER A 21 4.39 -2.16 10.20
N LEU A 22 4.06 -3.16 9.37
CA LEU A 22 4.60 -4.51 9.48
C LEU A 22 5.99 -4.66 8.86
N LEU A 23 6.47 -3.69 8.06
CA LEU A 23 7.79 -3.73 7.42
C LEU A 23 8.96 -4.00 8.39
N PRO A 24 9.04 -3.40 9.59
CA PRO A 24 10.13 -3.65 10.52
C PRO A 24 10.16 -5.10 11.04
N ILE A 25 9.05 -5.83 10.98
CA ILE A 25 9.00 -7.25 11.39
C ILE A 25 9.73 -8.13 10.36
N TYR A 26 9.78 -7.66 9.12
CA TYR A 26 10.42 -8.34 7.99
C TYR A 26 11.74 -7.67 7.58
N SER A 27 12.27 -6.71 8.35
CA SER A 27 13.55 -6.07 8.08
C SER A 27 14.70 -7.02 8.41
N LYS A 28 14.83 -8.06 7.58
CA LYS A 28 15.93 -9.01 7.60
C LYS A 28 16.83 -8.72 6.42
N ASP A 29 18.13 -8.84 6.63
CA ASP A 29 19.13 -8.61 5.58
C ASP A 29 19.14 -9.72 4.52
N SER A 30 18.52 -10.86 4.81
CA SER A 30 18.40 -12.00 3.89
C SER A 30 16.98 -12.59 3.91
N PRO A 31 16.46 -13.09 2.76
CA PRO A 31 17.14 -13.19 1.46
C PRO A 31 17.19 -11.85 0.70
N THR A 32 18.17 -11.73 -0.19
CA THR A 32 18.33 -10.59 -1.10
C THR A 32 17.97 -10.98 -2.54
N LEU A 33 17.44 -10.03 -3.29
CA LEU A 33 17.21 -10.12 -4.73
C LEU A 33 17.98 -8.97 -5.38
N LEU A 34 18.86 -9.30 -6.33
CA LEU A 34 19.77 -8.34 -6.98
C LEU A 34 20.61 -7.52 -5.98
N GLY A 35 21.00 -8.12 -4.86
CA GLY A 35 21.79 -7.45 -3.80
C GLY A 35 20.97 -6.55 -2.86
N LEU A 36 19.65 -6.42 -3.07
CA LEU A 36 18.74 -5.69 -2.19
C LEU A 36 17.89 -6.66 -1.36
N PRO A 37 17.79 -6.49 -0.04
CA PRO A 37 16.86 -7.25 0.79
C PRO A 37 15.42 -7.22 0.26
N LEU A 38 14.72 -8.35 0.35
CA LEU A 38 13.34 -8.47 -0.17
C LEU A 38 12.36 -7.45 0.43
N PHE A 39 12.62 -6.92 1.63
CA PHE A 39 11.74 -5.92 2.24
C PHE A 39 11.67 -4.62 1.41
N TYR A 40 12.77 -4.21 0.77
CA TYR A 40 12.77 -3.05 -0.12
C TYR A 40 11.97 -3.32 -1.38
N TRP A 41 12.08 -4.53 -1.94
CA TRP A 41 11.26 -4.95 -3.07
C TRP A 41 9.77 -4.90 -2.76
N TYR A 42 9.40 -5.35 -1.57
CA TYR A 42 8.02 -5.27 -1.11
C TYR A 42 7.53 -3.81 -1.01
N GLN A 43 8.32 -2.89 -0.46
CA GLN A 43 7.99 -1.45 -0.43
C GLN A 43 7.85 -0.85 -1.84
N MET A 44 8.77 -1.20 -2.74
CA MET A 44 8.75 -0.73 -4.13
C MET A 44 7.52 -1.22 -4.90
N ILE A 45 7.05 -2.44 -4.63
CA ILE A 45 5.81 -2.99 -5.23
C ILE A 45 4.56 -2.37 -4.59
N LEU A 46 4.57 -2.08 -3.29
CA LEU A 46 3.45 -1.43 -2.61
C LEU A 46 3.17 -0.02 -3.15
N MET A 47 4.19 0.70 -3.62
CA MET A 47 4.04 2.05 -4.14
C MET A 47 3.11 2.13 -5.39
N PRO A 48 3.33 1.37 -6.48
CA PRO A 48 2.41 1.34 -7.61
C PRO A 48 1.05 0.73 -7.26
N ILE A 49 0.98 -0.25 -6.34
CA ILE A 49 -0.31 -0.75 -5.83
C ILE A 49 -1.10 0.40 -5.18
N GLY A 50 -0.45 1.24 -4.39
CA GLY A 50 -1.09 2.41 -3.77
C GLY A 50 -1.62 3.40 -4.79
N ALA A 51 -0.86 3.66 -5.86
CA ALA A 51 -1.31 4.52 -6.95
C ALA A 51 -2.56 3.95 -7.66
N ILE A 52 -2.59 2.64 -7.94
CA ILE A 52 -3.75 1.97 -8.55
C ILE A 52 -4.98 2.06 -7.64
N VAL A 53 -4.79 1.78 -6.34
CA VAL A 53 -5.86 1.87 -5.35
C VAL A 53 -6.43 3.29 -5.28
N PHE A 54 -5.57 4.31 -5.24
CA PHE A 54 -5.99 5.70 -5.25
C PHE A 54 -6.73 6.08 -6.53
N PHE A 55 -6.27 5.58 -7.69
CA PHE A 55 -6.94 5.78 -8.97
C PHE A 55 -8.35 5.18 -8.98
N ILE A 56 -8.54 3.95 -8.48
CA ILE A 56 -9.85 3.31 -8.36
C ILE A 56 -10.78 4.10 -7.46
N VAL A 57 -10.27 4.63 -6.34
CA VAL A 57 -11.03 5.50 -5.44
C VAL A 57 -11.53 6.74 -6.19
N ILE A 58 -10.67 7.39 -6.97
CA ILE A 58 -11.06 8.55 -7.79
C ILE A 58 -12.18 8.18 -8.77
N LEU A 59 -12.05 7.07 -9.49
CA LEU A 59 -13.07 6.62 -10.44
C LEU A 59 -14.42 6.38 -9.75
N THR A 60 -14.41 5.77 -8.56
CA THR A 60 -15.62 5.45 -7.79
C THR A 60 -16.37 6.69 -7.25
N ILE A 61 -15.71 7.85 -7.17
CA ILE A 61 -16.32 9.13 -6.72
C ILE A 61 -16.85 9.93 -7.90
N LYS A 62 -16.25 9.74 -9.08
CA LYS A 62 -16.60 10.47 -10.30
C LYS A 62 -17.95 10.04 -10.87
N ASP A 63 -18.41 8.83 -10.53
CA ASP A 63 -19.75 8.29 -10.81
C ASP A 63 -20.76 8.66 -9.71
#